data_AF-A0A9E2UW95-F1
#
_entry.id   AF-A0A9E2UW95-F1
#
_cell.length_a   1.000
_cell.length_b   1.000
_cell.length_c   1.000
_cell.angle_alpha   90.00
_cell.angle_beta   90.00
_cell.angle_gamma   90.00
#
_symmetry.space_group_name_H-M   'P 1'
#
loop_
_entity.id
_entity.type
_entity.pdbx_description
1 polymer ?
#
loop_
_entity_poly.entity_id
_entity_poly.type
_entity_poly.pdbx_seq_one_letter_code
_entity_poly.pdbx_strand_id
1 'polypeptide(L)'
;MNCREIQDLLTPYLLGDLEPAQAADVRAHLQTCELCRNSVEDLQATLQLLREGLKDTAAMPLRLPETFILQFKKRRWRRPRISKPKPAPRRWWVSVTQYAAVAAVLLILAGLMLPNLSSVREKARRVNDLSNLNGIWKSASAWGLNPSDSFRPAFPPSLDELAKEANLPPEMLVNPETGKPIEYYPGARSSDGDRPLLVSHGKGGMNVVKVTGQGMWVADGTPEAVALTRQLAGLPKQVASVPKQTRAKGPRSSVIDYWKDISGRFLRSSDDSQKVAIRGSFDEGAVMVLPPSEAPPPPPKAKSIADANFKQL
;
A
#
# COMPACT_ATOMS: atom_id res chain seq x y z
N MET A 1 0.41 29.00 -24.28
CA MET A 1 1.46 28.01 -23.96
C MET A 1 1.04 27.18 -22.78
N ASN A 2 1.29 25.88 -22.83
CA ASN A 2 1.00 24.98 -21.73
C ASN A 2 2.18 24.92 -20.74
N CYS A 3 1.93 24.58 -19.48
CA CYS A 3 2.98 24.54 -18.45
C CYS A 3 4.15 23.61 -18.84
N ARG A 4 3.88 22.52 -19.57
CA ARG A 4 4.89 21.56 -20.02
C ARG A 4 5.88 22.16 -21.02
N GLU A 5 5.39 22.93 -21.98
CA GLU A 5 6.24 23.60 -22.99
C GLU A 5 7.14 24.65 -22.31
N ILE A 6 6.61 25.31 -21.28
CA ILE A 6 7.35 26.35 -20.56
C ILE A 6 8.42 25.74 -19.67
N GLN A 7 8.16 24.59 -19.04
CA GLN A 7 9.15 23.87 -18.24
C GLN A 7 10.43 23.57 -19.04
N ASP A 8 10.31 23.19 -20.32
CA ASP A 8 11.47 22.95 -21.19
C ASP A 8 12.24 24.24 -21.54
N LEU A 9 11.59 25.40 -21.44
CA LEU A 9 12.14 26.71 -21.76
C LEU A 9 12.69 27.48 -20.53
N LEU A 10 12.46 27.00 -19.30
CA LEU A 10 12.90 27.71 -18.08
C LEU A 10 14.42 27.81 -17.94
N THR A 11 15.15 26.73 -18.26
CA THR A 11 16.63 26.71 -18.20
C THR A 11 17.27 27.69 -19.18
N PRO A 12 16.97 27.67 -20.50
CA PRO A 12 17.53 28.65 -21.43
C PRO A 12 17.04 30.08 -21.13
N TYR A 13 15.87 30.24 -20.52
CA TYR A 13 15.38 31.55 -20.05
C TYR A 13 16.27 32.13 -18.95
N LEU A 14 16.61 31.31 -17.95
CA LEU A 14 17.49 31.72 -16.85
C LEU A 14 18.95 31.98 -17.29
N LEU A 15 19.40 31.32 -18.35
CA LEU A 15 20.74 31.52 -18.92
C LEU A 15 20.81 32.70 -19.89
N GLY A 16 19.66 33.23 -20.34
CA GLY A 16 19.60 34.33 -21.31
C GLY A 16 19.79 33.88 -22.77
N ASP A 17 19.62 32.59 -23.06
CA ASP A 17 19.83 31.99 -24.38
C ASP A 17 18.56 31.97 -25.26
N LEU A 18 17.47 32.58 -24.80
CA LEU A 18 16.19 32.61 -25.50
C LEU A 18 16.02 33.84 -26.41
N GLU A 19 15.36 33.63 -27.55
CA GLU A 19 14.96 34.72 -28.45
C GLU A 19 13.97 35.66 -27.72
N PRO A 20 14.05 37.00 -27.93
CA PRO A 20 13.23 37.97 -27.20
C PRO A 20 11.72 37.73 -27.28
N ALA A 21 11.23 37.18 -28.40
CA ALA A 21 9.82 36.80 -28.56
C ALA A 21 9.42 35.68 -27.58
N GLN A 22 10.19 34.59 -27.54
CA GLN A 22 9.93 33.44 -26.65
C GLN A 22 10.11 33.82 -25.18
N ALA A 23 11.07 34.70 -24.87
CA ALA A 23 11.25 35.21 -23.51
C ALA A 23 10.08 36.10 -23.03
N ALA A 24 9.35 36.75 -23.95
CA ALA A 24 8.13 37.49 -23.61
C ALA A 24 6.99 36.54 -23.25
N ASP A 25 6.81 35.45 -24.01
CA ASP A 25 5.78 34.44 -23.75
C ASP A 25 6.00 33.73 -22.41
N VAL A 26 7.25 33.36 -22.09
CA VAL A 26 7.59 32.77 -20.78
C VAL A 26 7.28 33.75 -19.65
N ARG A 27 7.65 35.03 -19.78
CA ARG A 27 7.33 36.07 -18.78
C ARG A 27 5.84 36.26 -18.57
N ALA A 28 5.05 36.28 -19.64
CA ALA A 28 3.60 36.41 -19.56
C ALA A 28 2.98 35.24 -18.78
N HIS A 29 3.44 34.01 -19.01
CA HIS A 29 2.94 32.85 -18.29
C HIS A 29 3.34 32.85 -16.81
N LEU A 30 4.59 33.22 -16.50
CA LEU A 30 5.07 33.32 -15.11
C LEU A 30 4.24 34.29 -14.28
N GLN A 31 3.63 35.33 -14.87
CA GLN A 31 2.71 36.21 -14.13
C GLN A 31 1.42 35.51 -13.68
N THR A 32 0.99 34.49 -14.41
CA THR A 32 -0.30 33.80 -14.18
C THR A 32 -0.18 32.47 -13.44
N CYS A 33 0.94 31.76 -13.58
CA CYS A 33 1.10 30.40 -13.06
C CYS A 33 2.04 30.39 -11.83
N GLU A 34 1.54 29.95 -10.68
CA GLU A 34 2.34 29.81 -9.45
C GLU A 34 3.32 28.63 -9.53
N LEU A 35 2.91 27.50 -10.12
CA LEU A 35 3.76 26.31 -10.23
C LEU A 35 5.05 26.59 -11.02
N CYS A 36 4.92 27.28 -12.16
CA CYS A 36 6.08 27.65 -12.98
C CYS A 36 6.97 28.70 -12.30
N ARG A 37 6.40 29.60 -11.49
CA ARG A 37 7.19 30.54 -10.67
C ARG A 37 8.07 29.81 -9.67
N ASN A 38 7.50 28.87 -8.91
CA ASN A 38 8.26 28.08 -7.95
C ASN A 38 9.38 27.28 -8.63
N SER A 39 9.12 26.71 -9.82
CA SER A 39 10.16 26.00 -10.59
C SER A 39 11.33 26.91 -11.02
N VAL A 40 11.06 28.17 -11.34
CA VAL A 40 12.10 29.16 -11.67
C VAL A 40 12.94 29.49 -10.44
N GLU A 41 12.30 29.66 -9.26
CA GLU A 41 12.99 29.93 -8.00
C GLU A 41 13.93 28.76 -7.60
N ASP A 42 13.47 27.52 -7.71
CA ASP A 42 14.26 26.32 -7.44
C ASP A 42 15.49 26.20 -8.37
N LEU A 43 15.29 26.42 -9.67
CA LEU A 43 16.38 26.41 -10.65
C LEU A 43 17.38 27.55 -10.40
N GLN A 44 16.89 28.73 -10.04
CA GLN A 44 17.73 29.88 -9.72
C GLN A 44 18.58 29.64 -8.46
N ALA A 45 18.01 29.03 -7.41
CA ALA A 45 18.74 28.62 -6.21
C ALA A 45 19.84 27.60 -6.56
N THR A 46 19.53 26.62 -7.40
CA THR A 46 20.52 25.63 -7.87
C THR A 46 21.67 26.29 -8.64
N LEU A 47 21.36 27.22 -9.55
CA LEU A 47 22.38 27.98 -10.29
C LEU A 47 23.22 28.88 -9.38
N GLN A 48 22.64 29.43 -8.31
CA GLN A 48 23.38 30.20 -7.31
C GLN A 48 24.39 29.34 -6.56
N LEU A 49 24.00 28.14 -6.10
CA LEU A 49 24.91 27.19 -5.46
C LEU A 49 26.06 26.79 -6.37
N LEU A 50 25.78 26.53 -7.66
CA LEU A 50 26.82 26.23 -8.65
C LEU A 50 27.77 27.41 -8.86
N ARG A 51 27.24 28.64 -8.98
CA ARG A 51 28.07 29.84 -9.08
C ARG A 51 28.93 30.05 -7.84
N GLU A 52 28.39 29.80 -6.67
CA GLU A 52 29.12 29.92 -5.40
C GLU A 52 30.24 28.88 -5.30
N GLY A 53 29.96 27.61 -5.57
CA GLY A 53 30.99 26.57 -5.60
C GLY A 53 32.06 26.80 -6.67
N LEU A 54 31.71 27.46 -7.78
CA LEU A 54 32.67 27.83 -8.82
C LEU A 54 33.48 29.09 -8.48
N LYS A 55 33.04 29.96 -7.54
CA LYS A 55 33.86 31.11 -7.10
C LYS A 55 35.18 30.66 -6.48
N ASP A 56 35.21 29.51 -5.82
CA ASP A 56 36.46 28.95 -5.26
C ASP A 56 37.42 28.39 -6.33
N THR A 57 36.94 28.22 -7.57
CA THR A 57 37.77 27.87 -8.72
C THR A 57 38.35 29.09 -9.44
N ALA A 58 38.22 30.31 -8.87
CA ALA A 58 38.75 31.57 -9.41
C ALA A 58 40.29 31.61 -9.58
N ALA A 59 41.00 30.54 -9.23
CA ALA A 59 42.36 30.28 -9.72
C ALA A 59 42.41 29.82 -11.19
N MET A 60 41.35 30.04 -11.98
CA MET A 60 41.42 29.92 -13.43
C MET A 60 42.18 31.14 -13.98
N PRO A 61 43.40 30.97 -14.52
CA PRO A 61 44.21 32.11 -14.95
C PRO A 61 43.51 32.82 -16.12
N LEU A 62 43.19 34.10 -15.95
CA LEU A 62 42.62 34.98 -17.00
C LEU A 62 43.49 35.03 -18.27
N ARG A 63 44.75 34.63 -18.18
CA ARG A 63 45.58 34.27 -19.33
C ARG A 63 45.82 32.78 -19.33
N LEU A 64 45.20 32.07 -20.27
CA LEU A 64 45.76 30.80 -20.71
C LEU A 64 47.23 31.06 -21.06
N PRO A 65 48.19 30.35 -20.46
CA PRO A 65 49.60 30.48 -20.80
C PRO A 65 49.77 30.37 -22.31
N GLU A 66 50.56 31.24 -22.94
CA GLU A 66 50.79 31.20 -24.40
C GLU A 66 51.31 29.82 -24.84
N THR A 67 51.94 29.07 -23.94
CA THR A 67 52.37 27.68 -24.14
C THR A 67 51.20 26.72 -24.41
N PHE A 68 50.01 26.96 -23.84
CA PHE A 68 48.79 26.19 -24.13
C PHE A 68 48.27 26.51 -25.54
N ILE A 69 48.22 27.78 -25.92
CA ILE A 69 47.81 28.21 -27.27
C ILE A 69 48.77 27.65 -28.33
N LEU A 70 50.08 27.63 -28.04
CA LEU A 70 51.09 27.05 -28.91
C LEU A 70 51.04 25.51 -29.00
N GLN A 71 50.62 24.81 -27.94
CA GLN A 71 50.37 23.36 -27.99
C GLN A 71 49.18 23.01 -28.90
N PHE A 72 48.14 23.85 -28.93
CA PHE A 72 47.03 23.68 -29.88
C PHE A 72 47.38 24.14 -31.30
N LYS A 73 48.24 25.16 -31.48
CA LYS A 73 48.72 25.61 -32.80
C LYS A 73 49.69 24.62 -33.47
N LYS A 74 50.48 23.86 -32.69
CA LYS A 74 51.40 22.82 -33.22
C LYS A 74 50.72 21.50 -33.54
N ARG A 75 49.52 21.24 -33.00
CA ARG A 75 48.64 20.21 -33.56
C ARG A 75 48.00 20.77 -34.82
N ARG A 76 48.78 20.76 -35.92
CA ARG A 76 48.21 20.69 -37.28
C ARG A 76 47.15 19.61 -37.21
N TRP A 77 45.89 20.00 -37.17
CA TRP A 77 44.76 19.11 -37.42
C TRP A 77 44.98 18.62 -38.85
N ARG A 78 45.81 17.58 -39.01
CA ARG A 78 45.74 16.67 -40.13
C ARG A 78 44.29 16.23 -40.08
N ARG A 79 43.47 16.80 -40.96
CA ARG A 79 42.16 16.23 -41.30
C ARG A 79 42.43 14.74 -41.38
N PRO A 80 41.90 13.90 -40.47
CA PRO A 80 42.07 12.48 -40.63
C PRO A 80 41.58 12.23 -42.05
N ARG A 81 42.44 11.69 -42.92
CA ARG A 81 41.95 11.12 -44.16
C ARG A 81 40.96 10.08 -43.67
N ILE A 82 39.66 10.38 -43.79
CA ILE A 82 38.59 9.45 -43.52
C ILE A 82 38.74 8.40 -44.61
N SER A 83 39.70 7.49 -44.42
CA SER A 83 39.70 6.21 -45.09
C SER A 83 38.41 5.56 -44.64
N LYS A 84 37.46 5.42 -45.57
CA LYS A 84 36.21 4.68 -45.35
C LYS A 84 36.59 3.39 -44.62
N PRO A 85 36.19 3.20 -43.34
CA PRO A 85 36.54 1.98 -42.64
C PRO A 85 35.90 0.84 -43.41
N LYS A 86 36.71 -0.10 -43.91
CA LYS A 86 36.19 -1.38 -44.38
C LYS A 86 35.44 -1.99 -43.19
N PRO A 87 34.16 -2.38 -43.31
CA PRO A 87 33.41 -2.94 -42.20
C PRO A 87 34.08 -4.25 -41.77
N ALA A 88 34.82 -4.21 -40.67
CA ALA A 88 35.33 -5.41 -40.04
C ALA A 88 34.16 -6.07 -39.27
N PRO A 89 33.82 -7.35 -39.55
CA PRO A 89 32.67 -8.04 -38.95
C PRO A 89 32.80 -8.30 -37.43
N ARG A 90 33.92 -7.93 -36.83
CA ARG A 90 34.28 -8.25 -35.44
C ARG A 90 33.49 -7.45 -34.40
N ARG A 91 32.90 -6.30 -34.75
CA ARG A 91 32.23 -5.43 -33.78
C ARG A 91 30.80 -5.89 -33.43
N TRP A 92 30.13 -6.63 -34.31
CA TRP A 92 28.77 -7.15 -34.06
C TRP A 92 28.77 -8.28 -33.03
N TRP A 93 29.78 -9.16 -33.05
CA TRP A 93 29.90 -10.28 -32.10
C TRP A 93 30.13 -9.82 -30.65
N VAL A 94 30.76 -8.65 -30.46
CA VAL A 94 30.96 -8.07 -29.11
C VAL A 94 29.67 -7.49 -28.54
N SER A 95 28.78 -6.97 -29.39
CA SER A 95 27.47 -6.51 -28.94
C SER A 95 26.56 -7.68 -28.54
N VAL A 96 26.60 -8.79 -29.29
CA VAL A 96 25.80 -9.99 -28.97
C VAL A 96 26.24 -10.61 -27.64
N THR A 97 27.54 -10.66 -27.34
CA THR A 97 28.02 -11.18 -26.05
C THR A 97 27.64 -10.30 -24.85
N GLN A 98 27.59 -8.98 -25.02
CA GLN A 98 27.12 -8.07 -23.96
C GLN A 98 25.64 -8.27 -23.63
N TYR A 99 24.78 -8.38 -24.64
CA TYR A 99 23.36 -8.64 -24.41
C TYR A 99 23.09 -10.03 -23.84
N ALA A 100 23.84 -11.05 -24.28
CA ALA A 100 23.75 -12.39 -23.74
C ALA A 100 24.10 -12.45 -22.24
N ALA A 101 25.14 -11.72 -21.82
CA ALA A 101 25.52 -11.64 -20.40
C ALA A 101 24.43 -10.98 -19.54
N VAL A 102 23.85 -9.86 -20.00
CA VAL A 102 22.75 -9.20 -19.27
C VAL A 102 21.51 -10.08 -19.19
N ALA A 103 21.14 -10.75 -20.29
CA ALA A 103 20.01 -11.67 -20.31
C ALA A 103 20.22 -12.86 -19.36
N ALA A 104 21.45 -13.42 -19.30
CA ALA A 104 21.78 -14.49 -18.37
C ALA A 104 21.65 -14.04 -16.91
N VAL A 105 22.15 -12.85 -16.56
CA VAL A 105 22.01 -12.30 -15.19
C VAL A 105 20.54 -12.08 -14.83
N LEU A 106 19.72 -11.55 -15.76
CA LEU A 106 18.28 -11.37 -15.54
C LEU A 106 17.55 -12.69 -15.36
N LEU A 107 17.90 -13.74 -16.12
CA LEU A 107 17.31 -15.06 -15.96
C LEU A 107 17.68 -15.71 -14.61
N ILE A 108 18.92 -15.54 -14.15
CA ILE A 108 19.35 -16.02 -12.83
C ILE A 108 18.60 -15.28 -11.72
N LEU A 109 18.50 -13.95 -11.81
CA LEU A 109 17.73 -13.12 -10.87
C LEU A 109 16.25 -13.50 -10.84
N ALA A 110 15.64 -13.71 -12.00
CA ALA A 110 14.27 -14.19 -12.09
C ALA A 110 14.14 -15.57 -11.44
N GLY A 111 15.03 -16.51 -11.77
CA GLY A 111 15.05 -17.87 -11.21
C GLY A 111 15.16 -17.88 -9.67
N LEU A 112 15.91 -16.97 -9.09
CA LEU A 112 16.04 -16.82 -7.63
C LEU A 112 14.82 -16.13 -6.99
N MET A 113 14.11 -15.26 -7.71
CA MET A 113 12.92 -14.55 -7.20
C MET A 113 11.60 -15.31 -7.36
N LEU A 114 11.47 -16.17 -8.40
CA LEU A 114 10.26 -16.95 -8.65
C LEU A 114 9.79 -17.81 -7.45
N PRO A 115 10.67 -18.54 -6.73
CA PRO A 115 10.26 -19.36 -5.58
C PRO A 115 9.77 -18.51 -4.41
N ASN A 116 10.31 -17.30 -4.23
CA ASN A 116 9.91 -16.43 -3.14
C ASN A 116 8.53 -15.81 -3.41
N LEU A 117 8.27 -15.44 -4.67
CA LEU A 117 6.99 -14.87 -5.10
C LEU A 117 5.81 -15.85 -4.95
N SER A 118 6.02 -17.16 -5.11
CA SER A 118 4.95 -18.14 -4.89
C SER A 118 4.52 -18.17 -3.42
N SER A 119 5.47 -18.18 -2.48
CA SER A 119 5.19 -18.18 -1.04
C SER A 119 4.52 -16.88 -0.58
N VAL A 120 4.93 -15.73 -1.14
CA VAL A 120 4.31 -14.43 -0.86
C VAL A 120 2.88 -14.38 -1.37
N ARG A 121 2.62 -14.95 -2.55
CA ARG A 121 1.28 -15.00 -3.12
C ARG A 121 0.33 -15.87 -2.31
N GLU A 122 0.79 -17.00 -1.78
CA GLU A 122 0.01 -17.82 -0.86
C GLU A 122 -0.29 -17.07 0.45
N LYS A 123 0.71 -16.44 1.06
CA LYS A 123 0.49 -15.62 2.27
C LYS A 123 -0.51 -14.49 2.03
N ALA A 124 -0.43 -13.80 0.91
CA ALA A 124 -1.35 -12.72 0.55
C ALA A 124 -2.80 -13.22 0.39
N ARG A 125 -3.00 -14.39 -0.21
CA ARG A 125 -4.33 -15.00 -0.31
C ARG A 125 -4.89 -15.39 1.06
N ARG A 126 -4.08 -15.99 1.94
CA ARG A 126 -4.50 -16.31 3.31
C ARG A 126 -4.94 -15.07 4.09
N VAL A 127 -4.23 -13.96 3.95
CA VAL A 127 -4.60 -12.68 4.57
C VAL A 127 -5.91 -12.14 3.99
N ASN A 128 -6.10 -12.24 2.67
CA ASN A 128 -7.34 -11.84 2.02
C ASN A 128 -8.54 -12.67 2.50
N ASP A 129 -8.37 -13.99 2.67
CA ASP A 129 -9.40 -14.88 3.19
C ASP A 129 -9.77 -14.54 4.63
N LEU A 130 -8.77 -14.27 5.47
CA LEU A 130 -8.98 -13.85 6.84
C LEU A 130 -9.68 -12.48 6.91
N SER A 131 -9.37 -11.57 6.01
CA SER A 131 -10.06 -10.28 5.88
C SER A 131 -11.53 -10.46 5.52
N ASN A 132 -11.84 -11.34 4.55
CA ASN A 132 -13.22 -11.70 4.20
C ASN A 132 -13.97 -12.29 5.38
N LEU A 133 -13.36 -13.24 6.11
CA LEU A 133 -13.95 -13.85 7.30
C LEU A 133 -14.21 -12.82 8.41
N ASN A 134 -13.29 -11.88 8.63
CA ASN A 134 -13.48 -10.79 9.60
C ASN A 134 -14.58 -9.82 9.17
N GLY A 135 -14.73 -9.56 7.86
CA GLY A 135 -15.86 -8.78 7.33
C GLY A 135 -17.20 -9.47 7.61
N ILE A 136 -17.28 -10.78 7.34
CA ILE A 136 -18.46 -11.60 7.65
C ILE A 136 -18.72 -11.60 9.16
N TRP A 137 -17.69 -11.81 9.98
CA TRP A 137 -17.82 -11.79 11.44
C TRP A 137 -18.35 -10.46 11.95
N LYS A 138 -17.85 -9.31 11.45
CA LYS A 138 -18.36 -7.99 11.84
C LYS A 138 -19.83 -7.80 11.49
N SER A 139 -20.25 -8.26 10.31
CA SER A 139 -21.66 -8.24 9.94
C SER A 139 -22.50 -9.16 10.81
N ALA A 140 -21.95 -10.33 11.18
CA ALA A 140 -22.61 -11.32 12.03
C ALA A 140 -22.69 -10.86 13.49
N SER A 141 -21.71 -10.10 14.00
CA SER A 141 -21.71 -9.58 15.37
C SER A 141 -22.54 -8.29 15.51
N ALA A 142 -22.74 -7.56 14.42
CA ALA A 142 -23.74 -6.49 14.36
C ALA A 142 -25.18 -7.04 14.36
N TRP A 143 -25.36 -8.34 14.16
CA TRP A 143 -26.65 -9.00 14.20
C TRP A 143 -27.30 -8.86 15.59
N GLY A 144 -28.55 -8.43 15.62
CA GLY A 144 -29.28 -8.28 16.88
C GLY A 144 -28.90 -7.05 17.71
N LEU A 145 -27.99 -6.18 17.23
CA LEU A 145 -27.76 -4.86 17.84
C LEU A 145 -28.85 -3.83 17.50
N ASN A 146 -29.89 -4.22 16.76
CA ASN A 146 -31.04 -3.35 16.52
C ASN A 146 -31.80 -3.12 17.83
N PRO A 147 -31.88 -1.86 18.33
CA PRO A 147 -32.46 -1.56 19.63
C PRO A 147 -33.96 -1.87 19.72
N SER A 148 -34.64 -2.06 18.58
CA SER A 148 -36.05 -2.46 18.52
C SER A 148 -36.28 -3.94 18.88
N ASP A 149 -35.27 -4.80 18.69
CA ASP A 149 -35.45 -6.25 18.67
C ASP A 149 -34.57 -6.92 19.75
N SER A 150 -34.89 -6.68 21.02
CA SER A 150 -34.18 -7.24 22.19
C SER A 150 -34.20 -8.77 22.27
N PHE A 151 -35.02 -9.42 21.43
CA PHE A 151 -35.21 -10.88 21.39
C PHE A 151 -34.41 -11.58 20.29
N ARG A 152 -33.64 -10.86 19.46
CA ARG A 152 -32.81 -11.52 18.44
C ARG A 152 -31.61 -12.23 19.09
N PRO A 153 -31.25 -13.45 18.63
CA PRO A 153 -30.02 -14.10 19.06
C PRO A 153 -28.81 -13.25 18.66
N ALA A 154 -27.71 -13.35 19.42
CA ALA A 154 -26.48 -12.58 19.19
C ALA A 154 -25.79 -12.87 17.83
N PHE A 155 -26.19 -13.93 17.14
CA PHE A 155 -25.70 -14.32 15.82
C PHE A 155 -26.85 -14.85 14.97
N PRO A 156 -26.76 -14.72 13.63
CA PRO A 156 -27.79 -15.22 12.71
C PRO A 156 -27.94 -16.75 12.77
N PRO A 157 -29.14 -17.29 12.50
CA PRO A 157 -29.35 -18.73 12.47
C PRO A 157 -28.75 -19.39 11.22
N SER A 158 -28.55 -18.62 10.13
CA SER A 158 -27.91 -19.09 8.90
C SER A 158 -27.05 -18.04 8.21
N LEU A 159 -26.01 -18.51 7.52
CA LEU A 159 -25.09 -17.65 6.77
C LEU A 159 -25.77 -17.01 5.55
N ASP A 160 -26.77 -17.69 4.97
CA ASP A 160 -27.48 -17.20 3.78
C ASP A 160 -28.42 -16.04 4.12
N GLU A 161 -29.03 -16.06 5.31
CA GLU A 161 -29.80 -14.91 5.82
C GLU A 161 -28.89 -13.71 6.08
N LEU A 162 -27.73 -13.95 6.71
CA LEU A 162 -26.73 -12.90 6.91
C LEU A 162 -26.29 -12.28 5.58
N ALA A 163 -26.02 -13.11 4.58
CA ALA A 163 -25.59 -12.64 3.26
C ALA A 163 -26.67 -11.78 2.58
N LYS A 164 -27.95 -12.13 2.73
CA LYS A 164 -29.07 -11.35 2.21
C LYS A 164 -29.24 -10.02 2.95
N GLU A 165 -29.23 -10.02 4.27
CA GLU A 165 -29.49 -8.82 5.08
C GLU A 165 -28.32 -7.83 5.05
N ALA A 166 -27.07 -8.32 5.11
CA ALA A 166 -25.88 -7.48 5.02
C ALA A 166 -25.44 -7.20 3.56
N ASN A 167 -26.20 -7.67 2.56
CA ASN A 167 -25.90 -7.53 1.13
C ASN A 167 -24.45 -7.93 0.79
N LEU A 168 -24.01 -9.09 1.31
CA LEU A 168 -22.65 -9.58 1.12
C LEU A 168 -22.51 -10.16 -0.30
N PRO A 169 -21.42 -9.83 -1.03
CA PRO A 169 -21.18 -10.43 -2.32
C PRO A 169 -20.94 -11.95 -2.19
N PRO A 170 -21.46 -12.78 -3.10
CA PRO A 170 -21.34 -14.24 -3.01
C PRO A 170 -19.88 -14.72 -3.07
N GLU A 171 -18.99 -13.90 -3.64
CA GLU A 171 -17.54 -14.16 -3.70
C GLU A 171 -16.89 -14.19 -2.30
N MET A 172 -17.44 -13.47 -1.32
CA MET A 172 -16.92 -13.48 0.05
C MET A 172 -17.26 -14.76 0.81
N LEU A 173 -18.28 -15.50 0.37
CA LEU A 173 -18.73 -16.75 1.00
C LEU A 173 -17.92 -17.97 0.54
N VAL A 174 -16.93 -17.75 -0.33
CA VAL A 174 -16.10 -18.77 -0.95
C VAL A 174 -14.64 -18.49 -0.69
N ASN A 175 -13.87 -19.52 -0.40
CA ASN A 175 -12.42 -19.42 -0.34
C ASN A 175 -11.83 -19.17 -1.76
N PRO A 176 -11.09 -18.09 -2.03
CA PRO A 176 -10.52 -17.78 -3.34
C PRO A 176 -9.33 -18.69 -3.74
N GLU A 177 -8.76 -19.47 -2.81
CA GLU A 177 -7.74 -20.48 -3.12
C GLU A 177 -8.35 -21.81 -3.58
N THR A 178 -9.34 -22.31 -2.83
CA THR A 178 -9.89 -23.67 -3.02
C THR A 178 -11.23 -23.67 -3.74
N GLY A 179 -11.94 -22.55 -3.78
CA GLY A 179 -13.30 -22.46 -4.27
C GLY A 179 -14.33 -23.14 -3.36
N LYS A 180 -13.92 -23.58 -2.16
CA LYS A 180 -14.82 -24.22 -1.19
C LYS A 180 -15.65 -23.16 -0.46
N PRO A 181 -16.94 -23.43 -0.19
CA PRO A 181 -17.77 -22.54 0.62
C PRO A 181 -17.25 -22.49 2.07
N ILE A 182 -17.49 -21.35 2.72
CA ILE A 182 -17.19 -21.15 4.14
C ILE A 182 -18.16 -21.98 5.00
N GLU A 183 -17.63 -22.63 6.03
CA GLU A 183 -18.41 -23.35 7.03
C GLU A 183 -18.76 -22.42 8.20
N TYR A 184 -20.03 -22.39 8.55
CA TYR A 184 -20.60 -21.60 9.64
C TYR A 184 -21.09 -22.50 10.76
N TYR A 185 -20.78 -22.14 12.01
CA TYR A 185 -21.11 -22.91 13.19
C TYR A 185 -22.06 -22.10 14.10
N PRO A 186 -23.38 -22.22 13.89
CA PRO A 186 -24.38 -21.48 14.67
C PRO A 186 -24.45 -21.93 16.13
N GLY A 187 -25.12 -21.12 16.96
CA GLY A 187 -25.42 -21.46 18.35
C GLY A 187 -24.26 -21.24 19.32
N ALA A 188 -23.25 -20.48 18.92
CA ALA A 188 -22.22 -19.99 19.82
C ALA A 188 -22.74 -18.77 20.60
N ARG A 189 -22.54 -18.75 21.92
CA ARG A 189 -22.89 -17.59 22.76
C ARG A 189 -21.69 -16.67 22.91
N SER A 190 -21.91 -15.40 23.20
CA SER A 190 -20.81 -14.46 23.50
C SER A 190 -19.92 -14.92 24.67
N SER A 191 -20.43 -15.78 25.56
CA SER A 191 -19.67 -16.41 26.66
C SER A 191 -18.76 -17.56 26.21
N ASP A 192 -18.99 -18.15 25.03
CA ASP A 192 -18.22 -19.28 24.48
C ASP A 192 -16.94 -18.79 23.78
N GLY A 193 -16.25 -17.78 24.31
CA GLY A 193 -15.30 -16.91 23.57
C GLY A 193 -14.29 -17.60 22.64
N ASP A 194 -13.83 -18.81 22.96
CA ASP A 194 -12.88 -19.58 22.15
C ASP A 194 -13.50 -20.50 21.07
N ARG A 195 -14.82 -20.56 20.98
CA ARG A 195 -15.52 -21.42 20.03
C ARG A 195 -15.35 -20.90 18.60
N PRO A 196 -15.03 -21.77 17.63
CA PRO A 196 -14.97 -21.38 16.22
C PRO A 196 -16.37 -21.05 15.71
N LEU A 197 -16.49 -19.92 15.02
CA LEU A 197 -17.74 -19.45 14.41
C LEU A 197 -17.72 -19.63 12.90
N LEU A 198 -16.62 -19.24 12.26
CA LEU A 198 -16.43 -19.31 10.81
C LEU A 198 -15.14 -20.04 10.49
N VAL A 199 -15.20 -20.95 9.53
CA VAL A 199 -14.06 -21.76 9.10
C VAL A 199 -13.96 -21.78 7.58
N SER A 200 -12.77 -21.52 7.07
CA SER A 200 -12.47 -21.58 5.64
C SER A 200 -11.29 -22.51 5.38
N HIS A 201 -11.47 -23.49 4.50
CA HIS A 201 -10.48 -24.52 4.19
C HIS A 201 -9.60 -24.11 3.00
N GLY A 202 -8.32 -23.88 3.26
CA GLY A 202 -7.28 -23.61 2.27
C GLY A 202 -6.60 -24.88 1.77
N LYS A 203 -5.49 -24.74 1.02
CA LYS A 203 -4.74 -25.88 0.45
C LYS A 203 -3.81 -26.61 1.43
N GLY A 204 -3.44 -25.97 2.55
CA GLY A 204 -2.50 -26.51 3.53
C GLY A 204 -2.80 -26.05 4.95
N GLY A 205 -4.07 -25.77 5.21
CA GLY A 205 -4.54 -25.27 6.48
C GLY A 205 -5.94 -24.68 6.38
N MET A 206 -6.40 -24.14 7.50
CA MET A 206 -7.72 -23.53 7.64
C MET A 206 -7.61 -22.19 8.35
N ASN A 207 -8.35 -21.20 7.85
CA ASN A 207 -8.57 -19.94 8.55
C ASN A 207 -9.79 -20.09 9.45
N VAL A 208 -9.65 -19.72 10.71
CA VAL A 208 -10.73 -19.79 11.70
C VAL A 208 -10.93 -18.42 12.33
N VAL A 209 -12.19 -18.01 12.45
CA VAL A 209 -12.58 -16.86 13.26
C VAL A 209 -13.43 -17.35 14.43
N LYS A 210 -12.99 -16.99 15.64
CA LYS A 210 -13.67 -17.31 16.90
C LYS A 210 -14.81 -16.32 17.18
N VAL A 211 -15.67 -16.66 18.14
CA VAL A 211 -16.76 -15.77 18.59
C VAL A 211 -16.24 -14.40 19.03
N THR A 212 -15.07 -14.34 19.68
CA THR A 212 -14.39 -13.10 20.09
C THR A 212 -13.95 -12.20 18.94
N GLY A 213 -14.01 -12.67 17.69
CA GLY A 213 -13.50 -11.98 16.51
C GLY A 213 -12.01 -12.19 16.27
N GLN A 214 -11.35 -13.02 17.08
CA GLN A 214 -9.96 -13.38 16.84
C GLN A 214 -9.87 -14.34 15.64
N GLY A 215 -9.25 -13.87 14.57
CA GLY A 215 -8.90 -14.68 13.40
C GLY A 215 -7.52 -15.33 13.55
N MET A 216 -7.42 -16.62 13.23
CA MET A 216 -6.18 -17.38 13.29
C MET A 216 -6.06 -18.33 12.11
N TRP A 217 -4.85 -18.45 11.57
CA TRP A 217 -4.51 -19.49 10.59
C TRP A 217 -3.97 -20.72 11.32
N VAL A 218 -4.54 -21.88 11.03
CA VAL A 218 -4.10 -23.16 11.58
C VAL A 218 -3.60 -24.03 10.43
N ALA A 219 -2.32 -24.39 10.45
CA ALA A 219 -1.71 -25.21 9.40
C ALA A 219 -2.09 -26.69 9.56
N ASP A 220 -2.31 -27.37 8.43
CA ASP A 220 -2.62 -28.81 8.43
C ASP A 220 -1.48 -29.61 9.08
N GLY A 221 -1.82 -30.66 9.83
CA GLY A 221 -0.84 -31.51 10.52
C GLY A 221 -0.29 -30.96 11.84
N THR A 222 -0.68 -29.75 12.24
CA THR A 222 -0.37 -29.24 13.58
C THR A 222 -1.28 -29.90 14.64
N PRO A 223 -0.83 -30.03 15.91
CA PRO A 223 -1.69 -30.55 16.99
C PRO A 223 -2.94 -29.67 17.19
N GLU A 224 -2.82 -28.38 16.92
CA GLU A 224 -3.93 -27.43 16.93
C GLU A 224 -4.98 -27.75 15.87
N ALA A 225 -4.57 -28.08 14.64
CA ALA A 225 -5.50 -28.50 13.58
C ALA A 225 -6.30 -29.74 13.97
N VAL A 226 -5.66 -30.71 14.63
CA VAL A 226 -6.32 -31.94 15.08
C VAL A 226 -7.32 -31.63 16.21
N ALA A 227 -6.93 -30.81 17.19
CA ALA A 227 -7.81 -30.39 18.28
C ALA A 227 -9.03 -29.64 17.74
N LEU A 228 -8.80 -28.71 16.82
CA LEU A 228 -9.84 -27.93 16.16
C LEU A 228 -10.77 -28.84 15.34
N THR A 229 -10.24 -29.76 14.54
CA THR A 229 -11.06 -30.70 13.75
C THR A 229 -11.95 -31.56 14.64
N ARG A 230 -11.43 -32.03 15.79
CA ARG A 230 -12.24 -32.74 16.80
C ARG A 230 -13.34 -31.87 17.37
N GLN A 231 -13.05 -30.61 17.68
CA GLN A 231 -14.03 -29.65 18.16
C GLN A 231 -15.13 -29.41 17.11
N LEU A 232 -14.75 -29.21 15.85
CA LEU A 232 -15.69 -28.97 14.74
C LEU A 232 -16.56 -30.18 14.43
N ALA A 233 -16.06 -31.41 14.62
CA ALA A 233 -16.83 -32.64 14.40
C ALA A 233 -18.01 -32.78 15.38
N GLY A 234 -17.93 -32.18 16.56
CA GLY A 234 -19.00 -32.19 17.57
C GLY A 234 -20.03 -31.07 17.40
N LEU A 235 -19.83 -30.15 16.47
CA LEU A 235 -20.68 -28.97 16.30
C LEU A 235 -21.60 -29.09 15.08
N PRO A 236 -22.85 -28.60 15.16
CA PRO A 236 -23.70 -28.48 13.98
C PRO A 236 -23.05 -27.49 13.01
N LYS A 237 -22.88 -27.91 11.76
CA LYS A 237 -22.30 -27.07 10.70
C LYS A 237 -23.35 -26.70 9.66
N GLN A 238 -23.26 -25.49 9.15
CA GLN A 238 -23.98 -25.02 7.98
C GLN A 238 -22.99 -24.56 6.93
N VAL A 239 -23.31 -24.81 5.66
CA VAL A 239 -22.46 -24.44 4.53
C VAL A 239 -23.22 -23.40 3.72
N ALA A 240 -22.53 -22.33 3.34
CA ALA A 240 -23.10 -21.29 2.49
C ALA A 240 -23.71 -21.88 1.21
N SER A 241 -24.96 -21.54 0.88
CA SER A 241 -25.55 -21.93 -0.39
C SER A 241 -25.05 -21.00 -1.49
N VAL A 242 -23.87 -21.32 -2.03
CA VAL A 242 -23.28 -20.53 -3.12
C VAL A 242 -24.00 -20.90 -4.42
N PRO A 243 -24.74 -19.98 -5.06
CA PRO A 243 -25.27 -20.24 -6.39
C PRO A 243 -24.08 -20.52 -7.31
N LYS A 244 -24.14 -21.62 -8.06
CA LYS A 244 -23.08 -22.10 -8.95
C LYS A 244 -22.89 -21.07 -10.09
N GLN A 245 -22.21 -19.96 -9.82
CA GLN A 245 -21.92 -18.96 -10.82
C GLN A 245 -20.97 -19.59 -11.83
N THR A 246 -21.50 -19.89 -13.01
CA THR A 246 -20.70 -20.16 -14.20
C THR A 246 -19.72 -19.01 -14.34
N ARG A 247 -18.43 -19.30 -14.16
CA ARG A 247 -17.31 -18.36 -14.19
C ARG A 247 -17.22 -17.66 -15.55
N ALA A 248 -18.08 -16.67 -15.79
CA ALA A 248 -17.91 -15.72 -16.87
C ALA A 248 -16.69 -14.86 -16.52
N LYS A 249 -15.69 -14.84 -17.40
CA LYS A 249 -14.53 -13.94 -17.33
C LYS A 249 -15.01 -12.48 -17.43
N GLY A 250 -15.50 -11.91 -16.34
CA GLY A 250 -15.74 -10.47 -16.19
C GLY A 250 -14.48 -9.74 -15.72
N PRO A 251 -14.34 -8.44 -16.02
CA PRO A 251 -13.16 -7.65 -15.66
C PRO A 251 -13.06 -7.56 -14.13
N ARG A 252 -11.87 -7.84 -13.61
CA ARG A 252 -11.54 -7.75 -12.17
C ARG A 252 -11.65 -6.30 -11.70
N SER A 253 -12.84 -5.85 -11.31
CA SER A 253 -12.98 -4.68 -10.45
C SER A 253 -12.43 -5.04 -9.08
N SER A 254 -11.53 -4.23 -8.53
CA SER A 254 -10.87 -4.54 -7.27
C SER A 254 -11.88 -4.40 -6.13
N VAL A 255 -11.79 -5.28 -5.12
CA VAL A 255 -12.58 -5.20 -3.87
C VAL A 255 -12.41 -3.83 -3.18
N ILE A 256 -11.32 -3.11 -3.46
CA ILE A 256 -11.05 -1.75 -2.98
C ILE A 256 -12.04 -0.73 -3.58
N ASP A 257 -12.46 -0.91 -4.83
CA ASP A 257 -13.44 -0.04 -5.50
C ASP A 257 -14.85 -0.21 -4.90
N TYR A 258 -15.19 -1.43 -4.47
CA TYR A 258 -16.46 -1.73 -3.80
C TYR A 258 -16.53 -1.11 -2.39
N TRP A 259 -15.45 -1.17 -1.61
CA TRP A 259 -15.41 -0.54 -0.28
C TRP A 259 -15.42 1.00 -0.34
N LYS A 260 -14.82 1.61 -1.38
CA LYS A 260 -14.92 3.05 -1.65
C LYS A 260 -16.35 3.50 -1.93
N ASP A 261 -17.12 2.69 -2.65
CA ASP A 261 -18.52 2.98 -2.97
C ASP A 261 -19.46 2.83 -1.75
N ILE A 262 -19.24 1.81 -0.91
CA ILE A 262 -20.02 1.62 0.34
C ILE A 262 -19.79 2.76 1.33
N SER A 263 -18.54 3.16 1.54
CA SER A 263 -18.19 4.28 2.44
C SER A 263 -18.72 5.62 1.94
N GLY A 264 -18.73 5.85 0.63
CA GLY A 264 -19.34 7.03 0.01
C GLY A 264 -20.87 7.09 0.15
N ARG A 265 -21.56 5.94 0.10
CA ARG A 265 -23.02 5.85 0.29
C ARG A 265 -23.46 6.02 1.74
N PHE A 266 -22.69 5.52 2.70
CA PHE A 266 -23.01 5.70 4.12
C PHE A 266 -22.90 7.17 4.56
N LEU A 267 -21.97 7.93 3.98
CA LEU A 267 -21.82 9.36 4.26
C LEU A 267 -22.84 10.25 3.55
N ARG A 268 -23.39 9.83 2.39
CA ARG A 268 -24.46 10.59 1.70
C ARG A 268 -25.86 10.35 2.24
N SER A 269 -26.10 9.24 2.93
CA SER A 269 -27.40 8.94 3.53
C SER A 269 -27.68 9.70 4.83
N SER A 270 -26.70 10.44 5.38
CA SER A 270 -26.87 11.15 6.65
C SER A 270 -27.36 12.60 6.52
N ASP A 271 -27.41 13.17 5.32
CA ASP A 271 -27.80 14.59 5.11
C ASP A 271 -29.31 14.80 4.84
N ASP A 272 -30.04 13.76 4.44
CA ASP A 272 -31.44 13.92 3.98
C ASP A 272 -32.52 13.57 5.02
N SER A 273 -32.18 13.30 6.29
CA SER A 273 -33.15 12.83 7.31
C SER A 273 -33.25 13.64 8.61
N GLN A 274 -32.62 14.82 8.73
CA GLN A 274 -32.82 15.71 9.88
C GLN A 274 -33.34 17.10 9.49
N LYS A 275 -34.55 17.13 8.93
CA LYS A 275 -35.46 18.29 9.04
C LYS A 275 -36.74 17.85 9.75
N VAL A 276 -36.60 17.49 11.02
CA VAL A 276 -37.74 17.43 11.95
C VAL A 276 -37.54 18.56 12.95
N ALA A 277 -38.47 19.51 12.90
CA ALA A 277 -38.51 20.68 13.75
C ALA A 277 -38.56 20.27 15.23
N ILE A 278 -37.54 20.67 15.99
CA ILE A 278 -37.64 20.79 17.45
C ILE A 278 -37.44 22.27 17.76
N ARG A 279 -38.58 22.93 17.94
CA ARG A 279 -38.70 24.26 18.53
C ARG A 279 -38.70 24.03 20.04
N GLY A 280 -37.60 24.37 20.72
CA GLY A 280 -37.48 24.17 22.16
C GLY A 280 -36.32 24.96 22.74
N SER A 281 -36.69 26.04 23.45
CA SER A 281 -35.98 26.79 24.49
C SER A 281 -34.46 26.65 24.60
N PHE A 282 -33.80 27.75 24.28
CA PHE A 282 -32.44 28.08 24.70
C PHE A 282 -32.50 28.40 26.20
N ASP A 283 -31.77 27.65 27.03
CA ASP A 283 -31.35 28.11 28.35
C ASP A 283 -29.86 27.82 28.54
N GLU A 284 -29.20 28.81 29.12
CA GLU A 284 -27.78 29.05 29.13
C GLU A 284 -27.04 28.21 30.18
N GLY A 285 -25.77 27.91 29.91
CA GLY A 285 -24.72 27.88 30.95
C GLY A 285 -24.47 26.55 31.68
N ALA A 286 -23.52 25.76 31.16
CA ALA A 286 -22.64 24.94 32.00
C ALA A 286 -21.36 24.55 31.23
N VAL A 287 -20.30 25.36 31.40
CA VAL A 287 -18.94 24.99 30.97
C VAL A 287 -18.38 24.02 32.02
N MET A 288 -18.35 22.73 31.69
CA MET A 288 -17.60 21.74 32.48
C MET A 288 -16.10 21.92 32.24
N VAL A 289 -15.43 22.47 33.25
CA VAL A 289 -13.97 22.47 33.35
C VAL A 289 -13.51 21.08 33.76
N LEU A 290 -12.82 20.37 32.87
CA LEU A 290 -12.13 19.11 33.19
C LEU A 290 -10.88 19.41 34.04
N PRO A 291 -10.64 18.68 35.16
CA PRO A 291 -9.41 18.82 35.92
C PRO A 291 -8.20 18.25 35.15
N PRO A 292 -6.98 18.78 35.37
CA PRO A 292 -5.79 18.32 34.68
C PRO A 292 -5.42 16.88 35.09
N SER A 293 -5.22 16.05 34.07
CA SER A 293 -4.71 14.68 34.14
C SER A 293 -3.42 14.60 34.96
N GLU A 294 -3.45 13.88 36.09
CA GLU A 294 -2.27 13.52 36.85
C GLU A 294 -1.30 12.68 36.00
N ALA A 295 -0.01 13.02 36.07
CA ALA A 295 1.05 12.30 35.38
C ALA A 295 1.29 10.92 36.04
N PRO A 296 1.58 9.86 35.26
CA PRO A 296 1.82 8.54 35.80
C PRO A 296 3.11 8.48 36.64
N PRO A 297 3.14 7.68 37.73
CA PRO A 297 4.30 7.57 38.61
C PRO A 297 5.48 6.88 37.90
N PRO A 298 6.73 7.23 38.27
CA PRO A 298 7.92 6.64 37.68
C PRO A 298 8.07 5.16 38.05
N PRO A 299 8.67 4.34 37.17
CA PRO A 299 8.86 2.92 37.41
C PRO A 299 9.83 2.66 38.58
N PRO A 300 9.63 1.56 39.34
CA PRO A 300 10.49 1.20 40.46
C PRO A 300 11.91 0.87 39.99
N LYS A 301 12.91 1.39 40.71
CA LYS A 301 14.33 1.14 40.46
C LYS A 301 14.64 -0.36 40.58
N ALA A 302 15.13 -0.96 39.50
CA ALA A 302 15.61 -2.34 39.48
C ALA A 302 16.77 -2.49 40.47
N LYS A 303 16.59 -3.36 41.48
CA LYS A 303 17.69 -3.79 42.35
C LYS A 303 18.58 -4.74 41.55
N SER A 304 19.85 -4.34 41.45
CA SER A 304 20.98 -5.14 40.99
C SER A 304 21.02 -6.51 41.68
N ILE A 305 20.72 -7.57 40.94
CA ILE A 305 21.03 -8.96 41.32
C ILE A 305 22.45 -9.23 40.82
N ALA A 306 23.43 -8.82 41.61
CA ALA A 306 24.81 -9.25 41.50
C ALA A 306 25.31 -9.29 42.94
N ASP A 307 25.15 -10.45 43.58
CA ASP A 307 25.89 -10.92 44.76
C ASP A 307 25.12 -12.10 45.39
N ALA A 308 25.25 -13.28 44.79
CA ALA A 308 25.07 -14.56 45.48
C ALA A 308 25.40 -15.71 44.52
N ASN A 309 26.67 -16.14 44.51
CA ASN A 309 27.06 -17.56 44.53
C ASN A 309 28.58 -17.67 44.31
N PHE A 310 29.32 -17.37 45.38
CA PHE A 310 30.69 -17.85 45.53
C PHE A 310 30.95 -18.10 47.01
N LYS A 311 30.50 -19.27 47.51
CA LYS A 311 31.10 -19.98 48.65
C LYS A 311 30.31 -21.26 48.97
N GLN A 312 31.09 -22.29 49.32
CA GLN A 312 30.74 -23.63 49.84
C GLN A 312 30.52 -24.66 48.74
N LEU A 313 31.55 -25.48 48.48
CA LEU A 313 31.90 -26.76 49.12
C LEU A 313 31.15 -27.92 48.45
#